data_AF-A0A9D8SAH6-F1
#
_entry.id   AF-A0A9D8SAH6-F1
#
_cell.length_a   1.000
_cell.length_b   1.000
_cell.length_c   1.000
_cell.angle_alpha   90.00
_cell.angle_beta   90.00
_cell.angle_gamma   90.00
#
_symmetry.space_group_name_H-M   'P 1'
#
loop_
_entity.id
_entity.type
_entity.pdbx_description
1 polymer ?
#
loop_
_entity_poly.entity_id
_entity_poly.type
_entity_poly.pdbx_seq_one_letter_code
_entity_poly.pdbx_strand_id
1 'polypeptide(L)'
;RGENCPYLDPTHPEVIEYVKTVTKRVVDWGYELIKHDYSSHDISGGFTPLYMTDRYTKDGWHLYDRSKTTAQATVEFYRTVKEAAGEDCVIIGCNTVSHLCAGMYELNRTGDDTSGFDWGRTRRMGVNTLAFRLMQNGIFYMADADCVGITGAISWDLNKMWLDVLAKSGSPLFVSCKPGVLNESELADLKEGWKINSVQENTCRPLDWMENQYPERWLIDGEEVCYNWYTEEGIDSFRPAMIKK
;
A
#
# COMPACT_ATOMS: atom_id res chain seq x y z
N ARG A 1 -6.88 -23.52 -17.56
CA ARG A 1 -5.54 -22.85 -17.58
C ARG A 1 -4.62 -23.67 -18.50
N GLY A 2 -3.74 -23.05 -19.30
CA GLY A 2 -2.75 -23.76 -20.15
C GLY A 2 -1.57 -24.30 -19.34
N GLU A 3 -0.82 -25.25 -19.89
CA GLU A 3 0.14 -26.15 -19.21
C GLU A 3 1.35 -25.50 -18.49
N ASN A 4 1.49 -24.17 -18.44
CA ASN A 4 2.58 -23.47 -17.73
C ASN A 4 2.09 -22.16 -17.11
N CYS A 5 1.21 -22.22 -16.11
CA CYS A 5 0.77 -21.03 -15.38
C CYS A 5 1.59 -20.87 -14.08
N PRO A 6 2.42 -19.82 -13.93
CA PRO A 6 3.28 -19.65 -12.76
C PRO A 6 2.54 -19.16 -11.50
N TYR A 7 1.20 -19.21 -11.49
CA TYR A 7 0.36 -18.64 -10.44
C TYR A 7 -0.49 -19.71 -9.76
N LEU A 8 -0.61 -19.62 -8.44
CA LEU A 8 -1.35 -20.57 -7.62
C LEU A 8 -2.83 -20.20 -7.58
N ASP A 9 -3.70 -21.12 -8.03
CA ASP A 9 -5.14 -20.95 -7.94
C ASP A 9 -5.63 -21.23 -6.52
N PRO A 10 -6.11 -20.24 -5.74
CA PRO A 10 -6.52 -20.47 -4.36
C PRO A 10 -7.85 -21.24 -4.24
N THR A 11 -8.42 -21.71 -5.34
CA THR A 11 -9.53 -22.67 -5.28
C THR A 11 -9.08 -24.13 -5.40
N HIS A 12 -7.79 -24.37 -5.68
CA HIS A 12 -7.22 -25.71 -5.66
C HIS A 12 -6.92 -26.14 -4.21
N PRO A 13 -7.38 -27.31 -3.74
CA PRO A 13 -7.19 -27.74 -2.35
C PRO A 13 -5.71 -27.76 -1.91
N GLU A 14 -4.81 -28.25 -2.76
CA GLU A 14 -3.38 -28.28 -2.46
C GLU A 14 -2.75 -26.88 -2.34
N VAL A 15 -3.28 -25.89 -3.08
CA VAL A 15 -2.81 -24.50 -2.96
C VAL A 15 -3.22 -23.92 -1.63
N ILE A 16 -4.47 -24.13 -1.22
CA ILE A 16 -4.95 -23.67 0.09
C ILE A 16 -4.14 -24.29 1.23
N GLU A 17 -3.84 -25.59 1.15
CA GLU A 17 -3.02 -26.25 2.16
C GLU A 17 -1.57 -25.72 2.18
N TYR A 18 -1.00 -25.46 1.01
CA TYR A 18 0.31 -24.83 0.87
C TYR A 18 0.33 -23.43 1.52
N VAL A 19 -0.67 -22.59 1.22
CA VAL A 19 -0.80 -21.24 1.80
C VAL A 19 -0.86 -21.31 3.32
N LYS A 20 -1.72 -22.17 3.88
CA LYS A 20 -1.81 -22.38 5.34
C LYS A 20 -0.46 -22.76 5.94
N THR A 21 0.20 -23.74 5.33
CA THR A 21 1.49 -24.26 5.81
C THR A 21 2.58 -23.19 5.81
N VAL A 22 2.66 -22.39 4.74
CA VAL A 22 3.68 -21.35 4.60
C VAL A 22 3.40 -20.18 5.54
N THR A 23 2.16 -19.71 5.62
CA THR A 23 1.78 -18.63 6.56
C THR A 23 2.06 -19.05 7.99
N LYS A 24 1.61 -20.25 8.39
CA LYS A 24 1.87 -20.77 9.74
C LYS A 24 3.36 -20.89 10.03
N ARG A 25 4.18 -21.32 9.06
CA ARG A 25 5.63 -21.41 9.24
C ARG A 25 6.27 -20.05 9.55
N VAL A 26 5.82 -18.99 8.87
CA VAL A 26 6.31 -17.62 9.13
C VAL A 26 5.97 -17.22 10.56
N VAL A 27 4.76 -17.50 11.03
CA VAL A 27 4.37 -17.20 12.42
C VAL A 27 5.12 -18.09 13.43
N ASP A 28 5.30 -19.37 13.14
CA ASP A 28 6.05 -20.30 14.01
C ASP A 28 7.54 -19.91 14.13
N TRP A 29 8.08 -19.15 13.18
CA TRP A 29 9.42 -18.53 13.28
C TRP A 29 9.46 -17.30 14.18
N GLY A 30 8.32 -16.81 14.67
CA GLY A 30 8.19 -15.66 15.57
C GLY A 30 7.97 -14.34 14.85
N TYR A 31 7.60 -14.33 13.57
CA TYR A 31 7.21 -13.10 12.89
C TYR A 31 5.78 -12.70 13.29
N GLU A 32 5.63 -11.48 13.78
CA GLU A 32 4.35 -10.93 14.24
C GLU A 32 3.66 -10.06 13.18
N LEU A 33 4.34 -9.80 12.06
CA LEU A 33 3.84 -8.97 10.97
C LEU A 33 4.13 -9.62 9.61
N ILE A 34 3.08 -9.76 8.79
CA ILE A 34 3.15 -10.29 7.43
C ILE A 34 2.67 -9.23 6.44
N LYS A 35 3.54 -8.81 5.52
CA LYS A 35 3.12 -8.05 4.33
C LYS A 35 2.71 -9.02 3.23
N HIS A 36 1.41 -9.14 2.99
CA HIS A 36 0.82 -10.02 1.98
C HIS A 36 0.61 -9.24 0.68
N ASP A 37 1.41 -9.55 -0.34
CA ASP A 37 1.42 -8.85 -1.62
C ASP A 37 0.92 -9.71 -2.79
N TYR A 38 0.71 -9.09 -3.95
CA TYR A 38 0.45 -9.70 -5.27
C TYR A 38 -0.79 -10.57 -5.41
N SER A 39 -1.74 -10.53 -4.48
CA SER A 39 -2.92 -11.41 -4.52
C SER A 39 -3.75 -11.28 -5.81
N SER A 40 -3.90 -10.07 -6.37
CA SER A 40 -4.65 -9.92 -7.63
C SER A 40 -3.98 -10.69 -8.79
N HIS A 41 -2.65 -10.70 -8.80
CA HIS A 41 -1.85 -11.39 -9.80
C HIS A 41 -1.86 -12.91 -9.60
N ASP A 42 -1.74 -13.39 -8.37
CA ASP A 42 -1.76 -14.83 -8.08
C ASP A 42 -3.11 -15.47 -8.46
N ILE A 43 -4.20 -14.74 -8.21
CA ILE A 43 -5.55 -15.22 -8.51
C ILE A 43 -5.81 -15.16 -10.02
N SER A 44 -5.63 -13.99 -10.62
CA SER A 44 -6.14 -13.68 -11.97
C SER A 44 -5.08 -13.74 -13.08
N GLY A 45 -3.80 -13.78 -12.72
CA GLY A 45 -2.67 -13.65 -13.64
C GLY A 45 -2.47 -12.24 -14.20
N GLY A 46 -3.13 -11.22 -13.63
CA GLY A 46 -3.04 -9.82 -14.01
C GLY A 46 -2.78 -8.89 -12.82
N PHE A 47 -2.04 -7.80 -13.05
CA PHE A 47 -1.67 -6.82 -12.02
C PHE A 47 -2.32 -5.46 -12.30
N THR A 48 -3.36 -5.10 -11.53
CA THR A 48 -3.94 -3.73 -11.35
C THR A 48 -4.15 -2.90 -12.65
N PRO A 49 -4.63 -1.63 -12.65
CA PRO A 49 -5.17 -0.95 -13.85
C PRO A 49 -4.26 -0.87 -15.07
N LEU A 50 -2.94 -1.08 -14.93
CA LEU A 50 -1.98 -1.11 -16.04
C LEU A 50 -2.24 -2.27 -17.03
N TYR A 51 -2.85 -3.37 -16.56
CA TYR A 51 -3.24 -4.52 -17.38
C TYR A 51 -4.74 -4.82 -17.32
N MET A 52 -5.48 -4.10 -16.47
CA MET A 52 -6.90 -4.30 -16.20
C MET A 52 -7.67 -3.10 -16.72
N THR A 53 -7.99 -3.14 -18.01
CA THR A 53 -8.88 -2.18 -18.68
C THR A 53 -10.33 -2.52 -18.34
N ASP A 54 -11.18 -2.75 -19.34
CA ASP A 54 -12.53 -3.30 -19.19
C ASP A 54 -12.57 -4.78 -18.73
N ARG A 55 -11.43 -5.48 -18.68
CA ARG A 55 -11.36 -6.91 -18.33
C ARG A 55 -10.42 -7.20 -17.17
N TYR A 56 -10.93 -7.94 -16.18
CA TYR A 56 -10.18 -8.41 -15.01
C TYR A 56 -9.26 -9.61 -15.35
N THR A 57 -9.65 -10.44 -16.33
CA THR A 57 -8.94 -11.68 -16.71
C THR A 57 -8.87 -11.84 -18.23
N LYS A 58 -7.91 -12.64 -18.73
CA LYS A 58 -7.80 -13.02 -20.15
C LYS A 58 -8.91 -13.98 -20.58
N ASP A 59 -9.17 -14.04 -21.88
CA ASP A 59 -10.15 -14.98 -22.45
C ASP A 59 -9.77 -16.43 -22.15
N GLY A 60 -10.78 -17.25 -21.82
CA GLY A 60 -10.59 -18.65 -21.44
C GLY A 60 -10.04 -18.85 -20.02
N TRP A 61 -9.84 -17.79 -19.24
CA TRP A 61 -9.48 -17.89 -17.82
C TRP A 61 -10.61 -18.49 -17.00
N HIS A 62 -10.26 -19.36 -16.05
CA HIS A 62 -11.19 -19.92 -15.07
C HIS A 62 -10.45 -20.34 -13.80
N LEU A 63 -11.17 -20.36 -12.69
CA LEU A 63 -10.74 -20.98 -11.44
C LEU A 63 -10.75 -22.51 -11.57
N TYR A 64 -9.98 -23.19 -10.73
CA TYR A 64 -10.04 -24.64 -10.56
C TYR A 64 -11.45 -25.04 -10.11
N ASP A 65 -11.96 -24.41 -9.05
CA ASP A 65 -13.36 -24.55 -8.66
C ASP A 65 -14.24 -23.61 -9.48
N ARG A 66 -14.93 -24.18 -10.47
CA ARG A 66 -15.83 -23.43 -11.36
C ARG A 66 -17.15 -23.02 -10.71
N SER A 67 -17.44 -23.47 -9.49
CA SER A 67 -18.63 -23.06 -8.74
C SER A 67 -18.45 -21.71 -8.03
N LYS A 68 -17.21 -21.25 -7.87
CA LYS A 68 -16.89 -20.02 -7.14
C LYS A 68 -16.72 -18.84 -8.08
N THR A 69 -17.19 -17.69 -7.62
CA THR A 69 -16.85 -16.39 -8.20
C THR A 69 -15.43 -15.99 -7.79
N THR A 70 -14.84 -15.03 -8.51
CA THR A 70 -13.54 -14.45 -8.15
C THR A 70 -13.57 -13.79 -6.78
N ALA A 71 -14.66 -13.11 -6.41
CA ALA A 71 -14.81 -12.51 -5.10
C ALA A 71 -14.84 -13.57 -3.98
N GLN A 72 -15.56 -14.68 -4.16
CA GLN A 72 -15.59 -15.78 -3.19
C GLN A 72 -14.19 -16.39 -3.01
N ALA A 73 -13.50 -16.69 -4.12
CA ALA A 73 -12.13 -17.22 -4.08
C ALA A 73 -11.16 -16.26 -3.36
N THR A 74 -11.22 -14.96 -3.65
CA THR A 74 -10.38 -13.94 -3.02
C THR A 74 -10.64 -13.82 -1.52
N VAL A 75 -11.92 -13.76 -1.10
CA VAL A 75 -12.28 -13.65 0.32
C VAL A 75 -11.87 -14.89 1.10
N GLU A 76 -12.07 -16.09 0.53
CA GLU A 76 -11.62 -17.34 1.17
C GLU A 76 -10.10 -17.45 1.24
N PHE A 77 -9.39 -16.97 0.22
CA PHE A 77 -7.93 -16.91 0.23
C PHE A 77 -7.42 -15.98 1.34
N TYR A 78 -7.96 -14.77 1.45
CA TYR A 78 -7.58 -13.84 2.52
C TYR A 78 -7.91 -14.41 3.90
N ARG A 79 -9.08 -15.05 4.04
CA ARG A 79 -9.48 -15.69 5.30
C ARG A 79 -8.51 -16.81 5.67
N THR A 80 -8.11 -17.63 4.70
CA THR A 80 -7.13 -18.70 4.90
C THR A 80 -5.81 -18.15 5.41
N VAL A 81 -5.33 -17.04 4.85
CA VAL A 81 -4.10 -16.39 5.31
C VAL A 81 -4.29 -15.85 6.74
N LYS A 82 -5.38 -15.13 7.03
CA LYS A 82 -5.63 -14.60 8.39
C LYS A 82 -5.76 -15.69 9.44
N GLU A 83 -6.52 -16.75 9.16
CA GLU A 83 -6.69 -17.88 10.08
C GLU A 83 -5.36 -18.61 10.34
N ALA A 84 -4.53 -18.79 9.31
CA ALA A 84 -3.23 -19.43 9.46
C ALA A 84 -2.19 -18.55 10.17
N ALA A 85 -2.32 -17.22 10.04
CA ALA A 85 -1.49 -16.25 10.74
C ALA A 85 -1.87 -16.14 12.23
N GLY A 86 -3.15 -16.38 12.56
CA GLY A 86 -3.68 -16.24 13.90
C GLY A 86 -4.05 -14.79 14.25
N GLU A 87 -4.64 -14.63 15.43
CA GLU A 87 -5.18 -13.34 15.89
C GLU A 87 -4.07 -12.33 16.21
N ASP A 88 -2.96 -12.79 16.78
CA ASP A 88 -1.86 -11.92 17.24
C ASP A 88 -0.95 -11.43 16.11
N CYS A 89 -1.00 -12.05 14.93
CA CYS A 89 -0.21 -11.64 13.78
C CYS A 89 -0.94 -10.55 12.97
N VAL A 90 -0.25 -9.43 12.77
CA VAL A 90 -0.69 -8.29 11.98
C VAL A 90 -0.47 -8.57 10.49
N ILE A 91 -1.50 -8.39 9.68
CA ILE A 91 -1.41 -8.50 8.23
C ILE A 91 -1.49 -7.11 7.59
N ILE A 92 -0.50 -6.81 6.75
CA ILE A 92 -0.53 -5.69 5.82
C ILE A 92 -0.88 -6.22 4.44
N GLY A 93 -2.10 -5.94 3.98
CA GLY A 93 -2.49 -6.16 2.60
C GLY A 93 -1.72 -5.24 1.67
N CYS A 94 -1.25 -5.77 0.55
CA CYS A 94 -0.59 -5.04 -0.52
C CYS A 94 -1.01 -5.68 -1.84
N ASN A 95 -1.40 -4.90 -2.85
CA ASN A 95 -2.04 -5.44 -4.06
C ASN A 95 -3.26 -6.36 -3.77
N THR A 96 -3.86 -6.23 -2.58
CA THR A 96 -5.11 -6.92 -2.25
C THR A 96 -6.29 -6.14 -2.83
N VAL A 97 -7.42 -6.81 -2.96
CA VAL A 97 -8.66 -6.12 -3.32
C VAL A 97 -9.22 -5.46 -2.05
N SER A 98 -8.97 -4.16 -1.91
CA SER A 98 -9.28 -3.32 -0.73
C SER A 98 -10.62 -3.63 -0.05
N HIS A 99 -11.73 -3.63 -0.79
CA HIS A 99 -13.06 -3.87 -0.20
C HIS A 99 -13.32 -5.33 0.20
N LEU A 100 -12.50 -6.28 -0.27
CA LEU A 100 -12.60 -7.70 0.08
C LEU A 100 -11.70 -8.09 1.27
N CYS A 101 -10.67 -7.29 1.59
CA CYS A 101 -9.85 -7.49 2.80
C CYS A 101 -10.31 -6.62 4.00
N ALA A 102 -11.21 -5.66 3.77
CA ALA A 102 -11.79 -4.83 4.82
C ALA A 102 -12.43 -5.66 5.94
N GLY A 103 -12.10 -5.33 7.19
CA GLY A 103 -12.54 -6.06 8.38
C GLY A 103 -11.84 -7.42 8.62
N MET A 104 -10.86 -7.78 7.80
CA MET A 104 -10.08 -9.02 7.96
C MET A 104 -8.59 -8.75 8.19
N TYR A 105 -8.01 -7.78 7.50
CA TYR A 105 -6.62 -7.37 7.70
C TYR A 105 -6.56 -6.07 8.51
N GLU A 106 -5.54 -5.95 9.34
CA GLU A 106 -5.31 -4.80 10.20
C GLU A 106 -4.88 -3.57 9.39
N LEU A 107 -4.07 -3.78 8.34
CA LEU A 107 -3.59 -2.74 7.45
C LEU A 107 -3.80 -3.13 6.00
N ASN A 108 -3.97 -2.14 5.13
CA ASN A 108 -3.88 -2.36 3.69
C ASN A 108 -3.30 -1.15 2.97
N ARG A 109 -2.38 -1.41 2.05
CA ARG A 109 -1.82 -0.42 1.13
C ARG A 109 -2.89 -0.03 0.12
N THR A 110 -3.20 1.26 0.08
CA THR A 110 -4.36 1.81 -0.66
C THR A 110 -4.01 2.49 -1.98
N GLY A 111 -2.72 2.44 -2.36
CA GLY A 111 -2.13 3.07 -3.54
C GLY A 111 -1.16 2.18 -4.33
N ASP A 112 -0.43 2.78 -5.27
CA ASP A 112 0.76 2.17 -5.89
C ASP A 112 2.02 2.63 -5.11
N ASP A 113 3.21 2.10 -5.43
CA ASP A 113 4.42 2.39 -4.63
C ASP A 113 4.85 3.86 -4.68
N THR A 114 5.33 4.36 -3.55
CA THR A 114 6.19 5.55 -3.50
C THR A 114 7.60 5.20 -4.02
N SER A 115 8.51 6.17 -4.01
CA SER A 115 9.88 5.95 -4.47
C SER A 115 10.88 6.71 -3.60
N GLY A 116 11.99 6.05 -3.28
CA GLY A 116 13.14 6.72 -2.68
C GLY A 116 14.08 7.39 -3.69
N PHE A 117 13.78 7.30 -4.99
CA PHE A 117 14.61 7.84 -6.08
C PHE A 117 13.89 8.86 -6.97
N ASP A 118 12.56 8.83 -7.00
CA ASP A 118 11.72 9.64 -7.89
C ASP A 118 10.62 10.31 -7.05
N TRP A 119 10.86 11.57 -6.69
CA TRP A 119 9.89 12.36 -5.93
C TRP A 119 8.55 12.52 -6.67
N GLY A 120 8.59 12.60 -8.01
CA GLY A 120 7.37 12.65 -8.82
C GLY A 120 6.49 11.42 -8.64
N ARG A 121 7.09 10.22 -8.46
CA ARG A 121 6.34 9.00 -8.09
C ARG A 121 5.78 9.09 -6.67
N THR A 122 6.55 9.56 -5.68
CA THR A 122 6.05 9.72 -4.30
C THR A 122 4.90 10.71 -4.20
N ARG A 123 4.97 11.87 -4.89
CA ARG A 123 3.84 12.79 -5.02
C ARG A 123 2.65 12.11 -5.71
N ARG A 124 2.89 11.48 -6.87
CA ARG A 124 1.81 10.88 -7.68
C ARG A 124 1.09 9.74 -6.98
N MET A 125 1.83 8.87 -6.31
CA MET A 125 1.28 7.66 -5.68
C MET A 125 1.03 7.85 -4.19
N GLY A 126 1.97 8.39 -3.41
CA GLY A 126 1.82 8.57 -1.97
C GLY A 126 0.83 9.68 -1.60
N VAL A 127 1.13 10.93 -1.97
CA VAL A 127 0.28 12.09 -1.58
C VAL A 127 -1.15 11.94 -2.09
N ASN A 128 -1.32 11.50 -3.34
CA ASN A 128 -2.64 11.20 -3.90
C ASN A 128 -3.36 10.09 -3.11
N THR A 129 -2.67 8.97 -2.84
CA THR A 129 -3.28 7.86 -2.09
C THR A 129 -3.72 8.32 -0.71
N LEU A 130 -2.85 9.00 0.02
CA LEU A 130 -3.19 9.53 1.34
C LEU A 130 -4.43 10.42 1.25
N ALA A 131 -4.43 11.43 0.38
CA ALA A 131 -5.53 12.38 0.26
C ALA A 131 -6.88 11.71 -0.03
N PHE A 132 -6.91 10.78 -0.99
CA PHE A 132 -8.17 10.23 -1.52
C PHE A 132 -8.59 8.91 -0.85
N ARG A 133 -7.73 8.30 -0.03
CA ARG A 133 -8.02 7.03 0.66
C ARG A 133 -7.94 7.11 2.18
N LEU A 134 -7.48 8.21 2.76
CA LEU A 134 -7.42 8.38 4.22
C LEU A 134 -8.79 8.23 4.91
N MET A 135 -9.90 8.52 4.21
CA MET A 135 -11.26 8.26 4.70
C MET A 135 -11.55 6.78 5.03
N GLN A 136 -10.73 5.84 4.55
CA GLN A 136 -10.83 4.41 4.86
C GLN A 136 -10.12 4.04 6.17
N ASN A 137 -9.20 4.89 6.65
CA ASN A 137 -8.36 4.65 7.82
C ASN A 137 -9.21 4.53 9.09
N GLY A 138 -9.03 3.44 9.84
CA GLY A 138 -9.82 3.15 11.04
C GLY A 138 -11.28 2.75 10.77
N ILE A 139 -11.72 2.71 9.50
CA ILE A 139 -13.07 2.31 9.11
C ILE A 139 -13.06 0.91 8.47
N PHE A 140 -12.18 0.69 7.49
CA PHE A 140 -12.02 -0.63 6.85
C PHE A 140 -10.84 -1.42 7.44
N TYR A 141 -9.76 -0.70 7.71
CA TYR A 141 -8.44 -1.12 8.19
C TYR A 141 -7.65 0.17 8.45
N MET A 142 -6.39 0.09 8.87
CA MET A 142 -5.47 1.22 8.80
C MET A 142 -4.97 1.40 7.36
N ALA A 143 -5.13 2.60 6.80
CA ALA A 143 -4.88 2.86 5.39
C ALA A 143 -3.40 3.20 5.17
N ASP A 144 -2.64 2.29 4.57
CA ASP A 144 -1.22 2.49 4.28
C ASP A 144 -1.07 3.24 2.93
N ALA A 145 -0.42 4.42 2.98
CA ALA A 145 -0.10 5.25 1.82
C ALA A 145 1.33 5.02 1.28
N ASP A 146 1.96 3.93 1.74
CA ASP A 146 3.32 3.52 1.46
C ASP A 146 4.40 4.40 2.10
N CYS A 147 5.64 3.94 2.04
CA CYS A 147 6.72 4.40 2.89
C CYS A 147 7.29 5.78 2.51
N VAL A 148 7.97 6.39 3.47
CA VAL A 148 8.98 7.44 3.22
C VAL A 148 10.26 6.77 2.72
N GLY A 149 10.57 6.96 1.44
CA GLY A 149 11.76 6.38 0.80
C GLY A 149 12.99 7.28 0.90
N ILE A 150 13.97 6.89 1.71
CA ILE A 150 15.15 7.70 2.02
C ILE A 150 16.40 7.01 1.49
N THR A 151 16.88 7.40 0.31
CA THR A 151 18.08 6.82 -0.33
C THR A 151 19.24 7.81 -0.51
N GLY A 152 18.99 9.09 -0.24
CA GLY A 152 19.87 10.22 -0.59
C GLY A 152 19.66 10.78 -2.01
N ALA A 153 18.81 10.16 -2.83
CA ALA A 153 18.51 10.65 -4.18
C ALA A 153 17.41 11.73 -4.23
N ILE A 154 16.53 11.77 -3.23
CA ILE A 154 15.51 12.81 -3.03
C ILE A 154 16.02 13.73 -1.93
N SER A 155 15.89 15.05 -2.10
CA SER A 155 16.31 16.03 -1.08
C SER A 155 15.57 15.81 0.22
N TRP A 156 16.24 16.11 1.34
CA TRP A 156 15.62 15.92 2.66
C TRP A 156 14.35 16.73 2.83
N ASP A 157 14.30 17.98 2.33
CA ASP A 157 13.12 18.84 2.49
C ASP A 157 11.84 18.20 1.93
N LEU A 158 11.93 17.51 0.79
CA LEU A 158 10.80 16.79 0.19
C LEU A 158 10.41 15.57 1.02
N ASN A 159 11.40 14.77 1.45
CA ASN A 159 11.15 13.63 2.32
C ASN A 159 10.60 14.04 3.68
N LYS A 160 11.02 15.20 4.21
CA LYS A 160 10.55 15.76 5.47
C LYS A 160 9.09 16.19 5.37
N MET A 161 8.67 16.82 4.28
CA MET A 161 7.25 17.14 4.06
C MET A 161 6.40 15.87 3.99
N TRP A 162 6.87 14.84 3.27
CA TRP A 162 6.15 13.57 3.19
C TRP A 162 6.09 12.84 4.53
N LEU A 163 7.19 12.83 5.28
CA LEU A 163 7.26 12.32 6.64
C LEU A 163 6.29 13.06 7.57
N ASP A 164 6.25 14.39 7.50
CA ASP A 164 5.44 15.21 8.39
C ASP A 164 3.93 14.94 8.22
N VAL A 165 3.44 14.93 6.98
CA VAL A 165 2.02 14.66 6.72
C VAL A 165 1.63 13.23 7.08
N LEU A 166 2.49 12.23 6.82
CA LEU A 166 2.23 10.84 7.22
C LEU A 166 2.28 10.66 8.73
N ALA A 167 3.23 11.30 9.42
CA ALA A 167 3.35 11.20 10.86
C ALA A 167 2.07 11.68 11.55
N LYS A 168 1.46 12.74 11.02
CA LYS A 168 0.29 13.43 11.56
C LYS A 168 -1.03 13.02 10.91
N SER A 169 -1.04 12.02 10.02
CA SER A 169 -2.26 11.65 9.29
C SER A 169 -3.25 10.82 10.12
N GLY A 170 -2.80 10.23 11.22
CA GLY A 170 -3.50 9.14 11.92
C GLY A 170 -3.42 7.80 11.20
N SER A 171 -2.75 7.72 10.04
CA SER A 171 -2.48 6.48 9.33
C SER A 171 -1.12 5.89 9.72
N PRO A 172 -0.79 4.65 9.33
CA PRO A 172 0.52 4.06 9.58
C PRO A 172 1.66 4.82 8.89
N LEU A 173 2.79 4.98 9.58
CA LEU A 173 4.04 5.51 9.02
C LEU A 173 5.09 4.39 8.89
N PHE A 174 5.43 4.05 7.65
CA PHE A 174 6.56 3.19 7.31
C PHE A 174 7.70 3.99 6.68
N VAL A 175 8.94 3.58 6.94
CA VAL A 175 10.14 4.25 6.44
C VAL A 175 11.08 3.21 5.84
N SER A 176 11.52 3.45 4.61
CA SER A 176 12.52 2.64 3.93
C SER A 176 13.77 3.49 3.76
N CYS A 177 14.73 3.33 4.67
CA CYS A 177 15.91 4.19 4.78
C CYS A 177 17.21 3.43 4.51
N LYS A 178 18.01 3.94 3.57
CA LYS A 178 19.38 3.47 3.35
C LYS A 178 20.26 3.92 4.52
N PRO A 179 20.97 3.01 5.21
CA PRO A 179 21.85 3.41 6.31
C PRO A 179 22.93 4.43 5.88
N GLY A 180 23.20 5.41 6.74
CA GLY A 180 24.28 6.38 6.58
C GLY A 180 23.99 7.57 5.65
N VAL A 181 22.75 7.75 5.19
CA VAL A 181 22.38 8.89 4.32
C VAL A 181 21.86 10.11 5.08
N LEU A 182 21.39 9.92 6.32
CA LEU A 182 20.84 10.99 7.15
C LEU A 182 21.92 11.59 8.06
N ASN A 183 21.93 12.91 8.17
CA ASN A 183 22.69 13.61 9.22
C ASN A 183 21.93 13.62 10.57
N GLU A 184 22.55 14.14 11.62
CA GLU A 184 21.97 14.14 12.98
C GLU A 184 20.64 14.90 13.07
N SER A 185 20.50 16.02 12.37
CA SER A 185 19.27 16.82 12.36
C SER A 185 18.15 16.09 11.63
N GLU A 186 18.43 15.47 10.50
CA GLU A 186 17.45 14.72 9.71
C GLU A 186 17.01 13.44 10.44
N LEU A 187 17.93 12.81 11.16
CA LEU A 187 17.61 11.69 12.04
C LEU A 187 16.72 12.12 13.23
N ALA A 188 16.90 13.34 13.74
CA ALA A 188 16.05 13.89 14.80
C ALA A 188 14.62 14.13 14.30
N ASP A 189 14.47 14.70 13.10
CA ASP A 189 13.18 14.85 12.42
C ASP A 189 12.46 13.49 12.27
N LEU A 190 13.20 12.46 11.82
CA LEU A 190 12.67 11.10 11.67
C LEU A 190 12.15 10.51 13.00
N LYS A 191 12.92 10.67 14.07
CA LYS A 191 12.54 10.21 15.42
C LYS A 191 11.28 10.91 15.92
N GLU A 192 11.16 12.22 15.68
CA GLU A 192 9.97 12.96 16.07
C GLU A 192 8.75 12.50 15.27
N GLY A 193 8.89 12.29 13.96
CA GLY A 193 7.82 11.74 13.12
C GLY A 193 7.29 10.39 13.64
N TRP A 194 8.18 9.46 13.99
CA TRP A 194 7.76 8.19 14.60
C TRP A 194 7.12 8.36 15.97
N LYS A 195 7.66 9.26 16.81
CA LYS A 195 7.08 9.53 18.12
C LYS A 195 5.65 10.03 18.00
N ILE A 196 5.39 10.98 17.10
CA ILE A 196 4.04 11.47 16.79
C ILE A 196 3.17 10.30 16.30
N ASN A 197 3.63 9.58 15.28
CA ASN A 197 2.83 8.53 14.65
C ASN A 197 2.57 7.34 15.57
N SER A 198 3.41 7.06 16.56
CA SER A 198 3.27 5.89 17.45
C SER A 198 1.96 5.88 18.26
N VAL A 199 1.26 7.01 18.33
CA VAL A 199 -0.03 7.15 19.02
C VAL A 199 -1.22 7.02 18.05
N GLN A 200 -1.05 7.45 16.80
CA GLN A 200 -2.07 7.39 15.73
C GLN A 200 -3.43 8.07 16.05
N GLU A 201 -3.47 9.02 16.98
CA GLU A 201 -4.70 9.75 17.36
C GLU A 201 -4.92 11.05 16.56
N ASN A 202 -3.93 11.47 15.76
CA ASN A 202 -4.04 12.67 14.94
C ASN A 202 -5.15 12.55 13.90
N THR A 203 -5.79 13.67 13.63
CA THR A 203 -6.83 13.81 12.60
C THR A 203 -6.30 14.66 11.46
N CYS A 204 -6.44 14.16 10.23
CA CYS A 204 -5.93 14.82 9.04
C CYS A 204 -6.95 14.73 7.90
N ARG A 205 -7.14 15.83 7.17
CA ARG A 205 -7.94 15.84 5.94
C ARG A 205 -7.39 16.83 4.92
N PRO A 206 -7.36 16.48 3.62
CA PRO A 206 -7.05 17.44 2.58
C PRO A 206 -8.21 18.43 2.42
N LEU A 207 -7.91 19.70 2.16
CA LEU A 207 -8.89 20.78 2.05
C LEU A 207 -9.21 21.16 0.59
N ASP A 208 -8.26 20.93 -0.32
CA ASP A 208 -8.31 21.29 -1.74
C ASP A 208 -8.33 20.05 -2.66
N TRP A 209 -8.84 18.92 -2.16
CA TRP A 209 -8.92 17.64 -2.89
C TRP A 209 -9.90 17.63 -4.06
N MET A 210 -10.83 18.59 -4.12
CA MET A 210 -11.76 18.71 -5.26
C MET A 210 -11.12 19.45 -6.44
N GLU A 211 -10.06 20.20 -6.18
CA GLU A 211 -9.36 21.04 -7.14
C GLU A 211 -8.00 20.46 -7.54
N ASN A 212 -7.35 19.72 -6.63
CA ASN A 212 -5.98 19.24 -6.79
C ASN A 212 -5.86 17.72 -6.64
N GLN A 213 -5.10 17.10 -7.55
CA GLN A 213 -4.73 15.68 -7.47
C GLN A 213 -3.73 15.40 -6.33
N TYR A 214 -2.99 16.43 -5.92
CA TYR A 214 -2.02 16.40 -4.83
C TYR A 214 -2.34 17.58 -3.91
N PRO A 215 -3.32 17.42 -3.00
CA PRO A 215 -3.79 18.51 -2.14
C PRO A 215 -2.64 19.18 -1.39
N GLU A 216 -2.55 20.50 -1.45
CA GLU A 216 -1.46 21.25 -0.79
C GLU A 216 -1.90 21.74 0.59
N ARG A 217 -3.22 21.88 0.82
CA ARG A 217 -3.79 22.41 2.06
C ARG A 217 -4.40 21.27 2.87
N TRP A 218 -3.96 21.12 4.10
CA TRP A 218 -4.39 20.05 4.99
C TRP A 218 -4.86 20.62 6.31
N LEU A 219 -5.96 20.12 6.84
CA LEU A 219 -6.36 20.37 8.22
C LEU A 219 -5.84 19.23 9.07
N ILE A 220 -4.87 19.52 9.94
CA ILE A 220 -4.25 18.59 10.86
C ILE A 220 -4.57 19.05 12.28
N ASP A 221 -5.33 18.26 13.01
CA ASP A 221 -5.78 18.56 14.39
C ASP A 221 -6.38 19.96 14.57
N GLY A 222 -7.11 20.42 13.55
CA GLY A 222 -7.75 21.74 13.54
C GLY A 222 -6.88 22.89 13.06
N GLU A 223 -5.61 22.65 12.77
CA GLU A 223 -4.68 23.63 12.19
C GLU A 223 -4.50 23.41 10.69
N GLU A 224 -4.54 24.50 9.92
CA GLU A 224 -4.27 24.43 8.48
C GLU A 224 -2.75 24.45 8.23
N VAL A 225 -2.26 23.41 7.55
CA VAL A 225 -0.87 23.25 7.15
C VAL A 225 -0.81 23.20 5.62
N CYS A 226 0.18 23.90 5.05
CA CYS A 226 0.42 23.92 3.62
C CYS A 226 1.72 23.21 3.28
N TYR A 227 1.67 22.29 2.31
CA TYR A 227 2.84 21.60 1.78
C TYR A 227 3.02 21.94 0.31
N ASN A 228 4.22 22.37 -0.08
CA ASN A 228 4.57 22.54 -1.49
C ASN A 228 5.18 21.24 -2.02
N TRP A 229 4.36 20.43 -2.70
CA TRP A 229 4.81 19.15 -3.26
C TRP A 229 5.67 19.29 -4.52
N TYR A 230 5.86 20.50 -5.04
CA TYR A 230 6.47 20.75 -6.34
C TYR A 230 7.92 21.19 -6.17
N THR A 231 8.80 20.65 -7.03
CA THR A 231 10.16 21.18 -7.19
C THR A 231 10.11 22.47 -8.00
N GLU A 232 11.21 23.23 -8.06
CA GLU A 232 11.30 24.43 -8.91
C GLU A 232 10.97 24.16 -10.39
N GLU A 233 11.19 22.92 -10.85
CA GLU A 233 10.88 22.46 -12.20
C GLU A 233 9.39 22.03 -12.37
N GLY A 234 8.55 22.15 -11.34
CA GLY A 234 7.11 21.79 -11.35
C GLY A 234 6.81 20.28 -11.35
N ILE A 235 7.86 19.45 -11.41
CA ILE A 235 7.86 18.00 -11.68
C ILE A 235 6.94 17.59 -12.83
N ASP A 236 7.50 17.71 -14.05
CA ASP A 236 7.06 16.99 -15.24
C ASP A 236 7.42 15.49 -15.09
N SER A 237 6.44 14.62 -15.23
CA SER A 237 6.70 13.23 -15.59
C SER A 237 5.60 12.73 -16.50
N PHE A 238 5.37 13.45 -17.61
CA PHE A 238 4.80 12.85 -18.79
C PHE A 238 5.76 11.76 -19.30
N ARG A 239 5.74 10.58 -18.68
CA ARG A 239 6.24 9.35 -19.29
C ARG A 239 5.07 8.83 -20.11
N PRO A 240 4.99 9.05 -21.44
CA PRO A 240 3.99 8.36 -22.23
C PRO A 240 4.15 6.88 -21.92
N ALA A 241 3.06 6.23 -21.54
CA ALA A 241 3.04 4.78 -21.37
C ALA A 241 3.71 4.20 -22.61
N MET A 242 4.82 3.48 -22.44
CA MET A 242 5.35 2.69 -23.53
C MET A 242 4.30 1.62 -23.81
N ILE A 243 3.37 1.95 -24.69
CA ILE A 243 2.53 0.98 -25.38
C ILE A 243 3.51 0.15 -26.19
N LYS A 244 4.04 -0.91 -25.59
CA LYS A 244 4.66 -1.98 -26.36
C LYS A 244 3.53 -2.55 -27.21
N LYS A 245 3.62 -2.29 -28.51
CA LYS A 245 2.88 -3.03 -29.54
C LYS A 245 3.14 -4.53 -29.39
#